data_AF-A0A958R969-F1
#
_entry.id   AF-A0A958R969-F1
#
_cell.length_a   1.000
_cell.length_b   1.000
_cell.length_c   1.000
_cell.angle_alpha   90.00
_cell.angle_beta   90.00
_cell.angle_gamma   90.00
#
_symmetry.space_group_name_H-M   'P 1'
#
loop_
_entity.id
_entity.type
_entity.pdbx_description
1 polymer ?
#
loop_
_entity_poly.entity_id
_entity_poly.type
_entity_poly.pdbx_seq_one_letter_code
_entity_poly.pdbx_strand_id
1 'polypeptide(L)'
;MYIIKQLRRKKNISQSELGKEIGVSLRTIQLYERKDANIPIKNLTKIAEFFDMTIAEMYMHEVNDMGEAYTKKQPFIRHNSVFYPLDYGKYLVMAPLVLVEWQKKYIENVKEEVVKNPFQAGFIVDSVSEEPHRVFEVSGDSMNNEGQDAIPNKAFVLGLEIRKESLTRNNETYWGLPYVLVCGDRIICKQLTGYNKQTKSLQCHNLNTSPEFQDFEMPLDEILQVFRIVKKQL
;
A
#
# COMPACT_ATOMS: atom_id res chain seq x y z
N MET A 1 21.69 -17.33 0.68
CA MET A 1 20.96 -16.31 -0.04
C MET A 1 21.54 -16.03 -1.44
N TYR A 2 21.06 -16.72 -2.47
CA TYR A 2 21.63 -16.65 -3.83
C TYR A 2 21.49 -15.26 -4.48
N ILE A 3 20.42 -14.52 -4.16
CA ILE A 3 20.17 -13.18 -4.67
C ILE A 3 21.28 -12.17 -4.35
N ILE A 4 21.97 -12.30 -3.20
CA ILE A 4 23.08 -11.41 -2.82
C ILE A 4 24.17 -11.44 -3.87
N LYS A 5 24.49 -12.64 -4.38
CA LYS A 5 25.51 -12.85 -5.43
C LYS A 5 25.10 -12.18 -6.74
N GLN A 6 23.81 -12.21 -7.08
CA GLN A 6 23.28 -11.62 -8.30
C GLN A 6 23.31 -10.09 -8.25
N LEU A 7 22.80 -9.50 -7.16
CA LEU A 7 22.79 -8.06 -6.94
C LEU A 7 24.21 -7.49 -6.93
N ARG A 8 25.14 -8.18 -6.26
CA ARG A 8 26.55 -7.82 -6.22
C ARG A 8 27.19 -7.79 -7.62
N ARG A 9 26.93 -8.83 -8.43
CA ARG A 9 27.42 -8.90 -9.81
C ARG A 9 26.80 -7.82 -10.70
N LYS A 10 25.52 -7.50 -10.49
CA LYS A 10 24.82 -6.42 -11.22
C LYS A 10 25.38 -5.03 -10.90
N LYS A 11 25.74 -4.76 -9.64
CA LYS A 11 26.48 -3.55 -9.22
C LYS A 11 27.98 -3.61 -9.58
N ASN A 12 28.45 -4.69 -10.21
CA ASN A 12 29.84 -4.92 -10.64
C ASN A 12 30.89 -4.80 -9.51
N ILE A 13 30.56 -5.29 -8.31
CA ILE A 13 31.48 -5.29 -7.16
C ILE A 13 31.91 -6.72 -6.76
N SER A 14 33.08 -6.82 -6.14
CA SER A 14 33.64 -8.05 -5.59
C SER A 14 33.06 -8.41 -4.22
N GLN A 15 33.20 -9.67 -3.81
CA GLN A 15 32.76 -10.11 -2.48
C GLN A 15 33.52 -9.38 -1.36
N SER A 16 34.78 -8.98 -1.61
CA SER A 16 35.56 -8.22 -0.63
C SER A 16 35.06 -6.79 -0.50
N GLU A 17 34.62 -6.16 -1.58
CA GLU A 17 34.03 -4.81 -1.54
C GLU A 17 32.70 -4.82 -0.81
N LEU A 18 31.80 -5.75 -1.14
CA LEU A 18 30.55 -5.90 -0.40
C LEU A 18 30.80 -6.14 1.10
N GLY A 19 31.78 -6.97 1.44
CA GLY A 19 32.18 -7.21 2.83
C GLY A 19 32.63 -5.94 3.55
N LYS A 20 33.43 -5.09 2.89
CA LYS A 20 33.85 -3.80 3.45
C LYS A 20 32.66 -2.87 3.70
N GLU A 21 31.74 -2.76 2.74
CA GLU A 21 30.57 -1.88 2.83
C GLU A 21 29.64 -2.24 3.99
N ILE A 22 29.32 -3.52 4.16
CA ILE A 22 28.42 -3.95 5.25
C ILE A 22 29.16 -4.25 6.58
N GLY A 23 30.50 -4.16 6.57
CA GLY A 23 31.35 -4.37 7.74
C GLY A 23 31.49 -5.82 8.18
N VAL A 24 31.69 -6.75 7.24
CA VAL A 24 31.93 -8.19 7.50
C VAL A 24 33.10 -8.74 6.67
N SER A 25 33.63 -9.91 7.06
CA SER A 25 34.75 -10.53 6.34
C SER A 25 34.33 -11.07 4.96
N LEU A 26 35.30 -11.21 4.04
CA LEU A 26 35.11 -11.92 2.76
C LEU A 26 34.50 -13.31 2.96
N ARG A 27 34.98 -14.06 3.96
CA ARG A 27 34.49 -15.40 4.30
C ARG A 27 33.02 -15.39 4.72
N THR A 28 32.59 -14.32 5.37
CA THR A 28 31.19 -14.12 5.77
C THR A 28 30.31 -13.89 4.54
N ILE A 29 30.74 -13.06 3.58
CA ILE A 29 30.00 -12.88 2.32
C ILE A 29 29.89 -14.18 1.52
N GLN A 30 30.99 -14.95 1.45
CA GLN A 30 30.97 -16.26 0.80
C GLN A 30 29.99 -17.24 1.46
N LEU A 31 29.82 -17.16 2.79
CA LEU A 31 28.82 -17.94 3.50
C LEU A 31 27.40 -17.47 3.16
N TYR A 32 27.17 -16.16 3.15
CA TYR A 32 25.85 -15.57 2.88
C TYR A 32 25.35 -15.83 1.45
N GLU A 33 26.25 -15.89 0.48
CA GLU A 33 25.91 -16.18 -0.93
C GLU A 33 25.59 -17.67 -1.20
N ARG A 34 25.74 -18.58 -0.22
CA ARG A 34 25.36 -20.01 -0.37
C ARG A 34 23.85 -20.18 -0.27
N LYS A 35 23.28 -21.20 -0.91
CA LYS A 35 21.87 -21.58 -0.69
C LYS A 35 21.64 -21.89 0.80
N ASP A 36 20.47 -21.52 1.32
CA ASP A 36 20.03 -21.78 2.70
C ASP A 36 20.91 -21.20 3.80
N ALA A 37 21.72 -20.18 3.47
CA ALA A 37 22.55 -19.49 4.46
C ALA A 37 21.67 -18.83 5.54
N ASN A 38 21.91 -19.18 6.80
CA ASN A 38 21.31 -18.47 7.93
C ASN A 38 22.05 -17.14 8.17
N ILE A 39 21.43 -16.03 7.78
CA ILE A 39 22.01 -14.69 7.89
C ILE A 39 21.40 -13.98 9.10
N PRO A 40 22.20 -13.51 10.07
CA PRO A 40 21.68 -12.71 11.18
C PRO A 40 20.93 -11.48 10.69
N ILE A 41 19.76 -11.20 11.26
CA ILE A 41 18.86 -10.12 10.81
C ILE A 41 19.58 -8.78 10.66
N LYS A 42 20.47 -8.44 11.61
CA LYS A 42 21.29 -7.23 11.58
C LYS A 42 22.13 -7.09 10.31
N ASN A 43 22.73 -8.18 9.85
CA ASN A 43 23.56 -8.16 8.64
C ASN A 43 22.69 -8.23 7.39
N LEU A 44 21.54 -8.91 7.46
CA LEU A 44 20.57 -8.93 6.38
C LEU A 44 19.98 -7.54 6.13
N THR A 45 19.67 -6.77 7.17
CA THR A 45 19.25 -5.36 7.07
C THR A 45 20.29 -4.50 6.35
N LYS A 46 21.57 -4.60 6.74
CA LYS A 46 22.66 -3.86 6.08
C LYS A 46 22.82 -4.21 4.61
N ILE A 47 22.67 -5.50 4.28
CA ILE A 47 22.71 -5.96 2.89
C ILE A 47 21.53 -5.37 2.10
N ALA A 48 20.33 -5.39 2.68
CA ALA A 48 19.13 -4.85 2.06
C ALA A 48 19.28 -3.34 1.82
N GLU A 49 19.72 -2.58 2.83
CA GLU A 49 20.04 -1.15 2.73
C GLU A 49 21.08 -0.86 1.64
N PHE A 50 22.17 -1.64 1.58
CA PHE A 50 23.21 -1.47 0.55
C PHE A 50 22.69 -1.66 -0.88
N PHE A 51 21.68 -2.50 -1.06
CA PHE A 51 21.06 -2.74 -2.37
C PHE A 51 19.80 -1.90 -2.62
N ASP A 52 19.48 -0.97 -1.71
CA ASP A 52 18.27 -0.14 -1.78
C ASP A 52 16.99 -0.98 -1.83
N MET A 53 16.97 -2.07 -1.06
CA MET A 53 15.89 -3.05 -0.99
C MET A 53 15.45 -3.28 0.45
N THR A 54 14.24 -3.80 0.61
CA THR A 54 13.73 -4.38 1.84
C THR A 54 14.14 -5.85 1.97
N ILE A 55 14.18 -6.36 3.20
CA ILE A 55 14.46 -7.78 3.45
C ILE A 55 13.42 -8.68 2.75
N ALA A 56 12.16 -8.25 2.73
CA ALA A 56 11.08 -8.97 2.05
C ALA A 56 11.35 -9.11 0.54
N GLU A 57 11.71 -8.03 -0.14
CA GLU A 57 12.06 -8.06 -1.57
C GLU A 57 13.20 -9.03 -1.84
N MET A 58 14.23 -9.04 -0.98
CA MET A 58 15.33 -9.95 -1.15
C MET A 58 14.91 -11.44 -1.04
N TYR A 59 14.04 -11.80 -0.09
CA TYR A 59 13.52 -13.17 0.01
C TYR A 59 12.63 -13.54 -1.18
N MET A 60 11.83 -12.62 -1.69
CA MET A 60 10.98 -12.85 -2.86
C MET A 60 11.80 -13.18 -4.11
N HIS A 61 12.92 -12.49 -4.30
CA HIS A 61 13.86 -12.81 -5.39
C HIS A 61 14.54 -14.17 -5.21
N GLU A 62 14.74 -14.65 -3.99
CA GLU A 62 15.32 -15.97 -3.73
C GLU A 62 14.34 -17.11 -4.02
N VAL A 63 13.04 -16.92 -3.70
CA VAL A 63 11.99 -17.91 -4.00
C VAL A 63 11.77 -18.08 -5.51
N ASN A 64 11.95 -17.01 -6.31
CA ASN A 64 11.77 -17.05 -7.76
C ASN A 64 12.78 -17.95 -8.52
N ASP A 65 13.89 -18.35 -7.89
CA ASP A 65 15.00 -19.10 -8.55
C ASP A 65 14.99 -20.62 -8.25
N MET A 66 14.02 -21.13 -7.47
CA MET A 66 13.99 -22.53 -6.97
C MET A 66 13.03 -23.52 -7.68
N GLY A 67 12.47 -23.20 -8.86
CA GLY A 67 11.65 -24.14 -9.69
C GLY A 67 10.27 -24.46 -9.09
N GLU A 68 9.17 -24.73 -9.79
CA GLU A 68 8.85 -25.10 -11.17
C GLU A 68 7.53 -24.42 -11.60
N ALA A 69 7.22 -24.49 -12.89
CA ALA A 69 6.16 -23.79 -13.60
C ALA A 69 4.72 -24.04 -13.10
N TYR A 70 4.00 -22.98 -12.69
CA TYR A 70 2.57 -22.66 -12.91
C TYR A 70 2.33 -21.26 -12.28
N THR A 71 2.82 -20.15 -12.84
CA THR A 71 2.10 -19.27 -13.78
C THR A 71 3.10 -18.25 -14.37
N LYS A 72 2.93 -17.92 -15.66
CA LYS A 72 3.85 -17.17 -16.53
C LYS A 72 4.04 -15.66 -16.22
N LYS A 73 3.86 -15.19 -14.99
CA LYS A 73 4.06 -13.75 -14.68
C LYS A 73 4.86 -13.60 -13.39
N GLN A 74 6.01 -12.94 -13.49
CA GLN A 74 6.82 -12.59 -12.32
C GLN A 74 6.11 -11.50 -11.51
N PRO A 75 6.34 -11.44 -10.18
CA PRO A 75 5.91 -10.31 -9.39
C PRO A 75 6.46 -9.00 -9.95
N PHE A 76 5.67 -7.94 -9.90
CA PHE A 76 6.07 -6.63 -10.39
C PHE A 76 5.66 -5.52 -9.42
N ILE A 77 6.37 -4.41 -9.50
CA ILE A 77 6.16 -3.24 -8.64
C ILE A 77 5.47 -2.15 -9.46
N ARG A 78 4.45 -1.53 -8.88
CA ARG A 78 3.78 -0.34 -9.43
C ARG A 78 3.31 0.54 -8.28
N HIS A 79 3.65 1.83 -8.32
CA HIS A 79 3.26 2.82 -7.29
C HIS A 79 3.50 2.33 -5.85
N ASN A 80 4.70 1.79 -5.58
CA ASN A 80 5.10 1.23 -4.28
C ASN A 80 4.23 0.07 -3.77
N SER A 81 3.41 -0.51 -4.64
CA SER A 81 2.68 -1.76 -4.39
C SER A 81 3.34 -2.89 -5.18
N VAL A 82 3.40 -4.07 -4.57
CA VAL A 82 3.92 -5.28 -5.22
C VAL A 82 2.77 -6.20 -5.58
N PHE A 83 2.75 -6.65 -6.83
CA PHE A 83 1.70 -7.49 -7.39
C PHE A 83 2.27 -8.88 -7.62
N TYR A 84 1.71 -9.90 -6.97
CA TYR A 84 2.00 -11.31 -7.19
C TYR A 84 0.89 -11.89 -8.06
N PRO A 85 1.17 -12.25 -9.31
CA PRO A 85 0.22 -12.97 -10.14
C PRO A 85 -0.14 -14.30 -9.48
N LEU A 86 -1.43 -14.59 -9.43
CA LEU A 86 -2.00 -15.85 -8.96
C LEU A 86 -2.69 -16.56 -10.14
N ASP A 87 -3.15 -17.79 -9.89
CA ASP A 87 -3.96 -18.52 -10.87
C ASP A 87 -5.27 -17.79 -11.21
N TYR A 88 -5.84 -18.15 -12.37
CA TYR A 88 -7.12 -17.62 -12.86
C TYR A 88 -7.18 -16.09 -13.01
N GLY A 89 -6.04 -15.44 -13.26
CA GLY A 89 -5.99 -14.01 -13.54
C GLY A 89 -6.10 -13.10 -12.31
N LYS A 90 -6.06 -13.67 -11.10
CA LYS A 90 -6.05 -12.91 -9.85
C LYS A 90 -4.64 -12.43 -9.51
N TYR A 91 -4.56 -11.45 -8.62
CA TYR A 91 -3.29 -10.93 -8.11
C TYR A 91 -3.39 -10.75 -6.60
N LEU A 92 -2.34 -11.09 -5.85
CA LEU A 92 -2.14 -10.60 -4.50
C LEU A 92 -1.41 -9.25 -4.60
N VAL A 93 -2.04 -8.19 -4.10
CA VAL A 93 -1.49 -6.84 -4.02
C VAL A 93 -1.01 -6.60 -2.60
N MET A 94 0.29 -6.37 -2.45
CA MET A 94 0.91 -5.86 -1.23
C MET A 94 1.03 -4.35 -1.37
N ALA A 95 0.07 -3.61 -0.81
CA ALA A 95 0.01 -2.15 -0.88
C ALA A 95 0.37 -1.51 0.47
N PRO A 96 0.91 -0.27 0.49
CA PRO A 96 1.25 0.40 1.74
C PRO A 96 0.03 0.62 2.63
N LEU A 97 0.17 0.34 3.93
CA LEU A 97 -0.91 0.34 4.92
C LEU A 97 -0.81 1.54 5.85
N VAL A 98 -1.87 2.32 5.99
CA VAL A 98 -1.98 3.39 6.99
C VAL A 98 -2.82 2.88 8.16
N LEU A 99 -2.15 2.51 9.25
CA LEU A 99 -2.76 2.16 10.53
C LEU A 99 -3.35 3.41 11.21
N VAL A 100 -4.39 3.23 12.04
CA VAL A 100 -5.08 4.33 12.73
C VAL A 100 -4.09 5.19 13.53
N GLU A 101 -3.18 4.57 14.27
CA GLU A 101 -2.17 5.26 15.07
C GLU A 101 -1.09 5.98 14.22
N TRP A 102 -1.01 5.69 12.92
CA TRP A 102 -0.11 6.35 11.97
C TRP A 102 -0.79 7.39 11.08
N GLN A 103 -2.10 7.59 11.15
CA GLN A 103 -2.83 8.51 10.26
C GLN A 103 -2.32 9.95 10.35
N LYS A 104 -2.06 10.46 11.56
CA LYS A 104 -1.53 11.83 11.75
C LYS A 104 -0.19 12.03 11.03
N LYS A 105 0.74 11.09 11.23
CA LYS A 105 2.05 11.11 10.58
C LYS A 105 1.94 10.92 9.07
N TYR A 106 0.98 10.13 8.60
CA TYR A 106 0.71 10.00 7.17
C TYR A 106 0.25 11.33 6.55
N ILE A 107 -0.64 12.07 7.22
CA ILE A 107 -1.09 13.40 6.76
C ILE A 107 0.09 14.38 6.70
N GLU A 108 0.94 14.41 7.72
CA GLU A 108 2.17 15.24 7.74
C GLU A 108 3.08 14.90 6.56
N ASN A 109 3.36 13.62 6.36
CA ASN A 109 4.15 13.10 5.24
C ASN A 109 3.58 13.50 3.87
N VAL A 110 2.26 13.50 3.69
CA VAL A 110 1.61 13.94 2.45
C VAL A 110 1.82 15.44 2.22
N LYS A 111 1.73 16.26 3.28
CA LYS A 111 1.97 17.71 3.18
C LYS A 111 3.43 18.06 2.90
N GLU A 112 4.36 17.28 3.44
CA GLU A 112 5.81 17.47 3.25
C GLU A 112 6.34 16.78 1.98
N GLU A 113 5.49 16.10 1.21
CA GLU A 113 5.85 15.28 0.04
C GLU A 113 6.85 14.15 0.37
N VAL A 114 6.93 13.73 1.64
CA VAL A 114 7.81 12.65 2.13
C VAL A 114 6.99 11.40 2.40
N VAL A 115 6.77 10.54 1.39
CA VAL A 115 5.99 9.31 1.60
C VAL A 115 6.86 8.20 2.19
N LYS A 116 6.97 8.15 3.51
CA LYS A 116 7.54 7.00 4.25
C LYS A 116 6.42 6.23 4.97
N ASN A 117 6.16 5.00 4.54
CA ASN A 117 5.23 4.10 5.21
C ASN A 117 5.86 2.70 5.33
N PRO A 118 6.18 2.24 6.54
CA PRO A 118 6.85 0.96 6.74
C PRO A 118 5.89 -0.25 6.66
N PHE A 119 4.57 -0.03 6.67
CA PHE A 119 3.60 -1.11 6.72
C PHE A 119 3.04 -1.43 5.35
N GLN A 120 2.73 -2.69 5.14
CA GLN A 120 2.04 -3.19 3.95
C GLN A 120 0.96 -4.18 4.36
N ALA A 121 -0.11 -4.25 3.57
CA ALA A 121 -1.16 -5.24 3.71
C ALA A 121 -1.52 -5.87 2.36
N GLY A 122 -1.97 -7.12 2.42
CA GLY A 122 -2.23 -7.96 1.25
C GLY A 122 -3.72 -8.06 0.91
N PHE A 123 -4.08 -7.78 -0.35
CA PHE A 123 -5.43 -7.99 -0.89
C PHE A 123 -5.38 -8.83 -2.16
N ILE A 124 -6.30 -9.79 -2.30
CA ILE A 124 -6.48 -10.49 -3.58
C ILE A 124 -7.41 -9.65 -4.45
N VAL A 125 -7.01 -9.33 -5.69
CA VAL A 125 -7.80 -8.57 -6.68
C VAL A 125 -7.93 -9.36 -7.97
N ASP A 126 -9.01 -9.12 -8.71
CA ASP A 126 -9.30 -9.84 -9.97
C ASP A 126 -8.66 -9.18 -11.20
N SER A 127 -8.12 -7.97 -11.04
CA SER A 127 -7.36 -7.27 -12.07
C SER A 127 -6.42 -6.24 -11.44
N VAL A 128 -5.39 -5.84 -12.20
CA VAL A 128 -4.41 -4.83 -11.80
C VAL A 128 -4.89 -3.49 -12.32
N SER A 129 -5.14 -2.55 -11.42
CA SER A 129 -5.48 -1.18 -11.81
C SER A 129 -4.21 -0.33 -12.04
N GLU A 130 -4.33 0.75 -12.81
CA GLU A 130 -3.21 1.67 -13.06
C GLU A 130 -3.02 2.65 -11.89
N GLU A 131 -4.07 2.87 -11.11
CA GLU A 131 -4.11 3.80 -10.00
C GLU A 131 -3.22 3.35 -8.82
N PRO A 132 -2.59 4.28 -8.09
CA PRO A 132 -1.90 3.98 -6.84
C PRO A 132 -2.84 3.30 -5.84
N HIS A 133 -2.39 2.17 -5.28
CA HIS A 133 -3.13 1.44 -4.26
C HIS A 133 -2.67 1.86 -2.86
N ARG A 134 -3.61 1.96 -1.93
CA ARG A 134 -3.33 2.21 -0.52
C ARG A 134 -4.29 1.39 0.34
N VAL A 135 -3.78 0.85 1.44
CA VAL A 135 -4.63 0.23 2.46
C VAL A 135 -4.79 1.20 3.63
N PHE A 136 -6.01 1.31 4.15
CA PHE A 136 -6.30 2.06 5.37
C PHE A 136 -6.98 1.17 6.38
N GLU A 137 -6.56 1.27 7.64
CA GLU A 137 -7.36 0.81 8.76
C GLU A 137 -8.43 1.86 9.06
N VAL A 138 -9.69 1.43 9.12
CA VAL A 138 -10.84 2.30 9.36
C VAL A 138 -11.03 2.54 10.85
N SER A 139 -11.30 3.79 11.21
CA SER A 139 -11.61 4.19 12.58
C SER A 139 -13.07 4.65 12.70
N GLY A 140 -13.77 4.09 13.69
CA GLY A 140 -15.17 4.38 13.99
C GLY A 140 -16.17 3.66 13.08
N ASP A 141 -17.45 3.72 13.48
CA ASP A 141 -18.53 2.93 12.89
C ASP A 141 -19.47 3.73 11.98
N SER A 142 -19.06 4.92 11.56
CA SER A 142 -19.88 5.79 10.69
C SER A 142 -20.29 5.14 9.35
N MET A 143 -19.56 4.12 8.90
CA MET A 143 -19.85 3.37 7.68
C MET A 143 -20.36 1.96 7.97
N ASN A 144 -20.74 1.67 9.21
CA ASN A 144 -21.23 0.37 9.66
C ASN A 144 -22.76 0.41 9.83
N ASN A 145 -23.48 -0.06 8.82
CA ASN A 145 -24.94 -0.23 8.86
C ASN A 145 -25.34 -1.69 9.17
N GLU A 146 -24.41 -2.52 9.65
CA GLU A 146 -24.57 -3.97 9.85
C GLU A 146 -24.91 -4.77 8.57
N GLY A 147 -24.95 -4.11 7.41
CA GLY A 147 -25.28 -4.68 6.11
C GLY A 147 -24.09 -5.24 5.35
N GLN A 148 -24.35 -5.70 4.13
CA GLN A 148 -23.33 -6.27 3.25
C GLN A 148 -22.29 -5.23 2.81
N ASP A 149 -22.69 -3.96 2.69
CA ASP A 149 -21.86 -2.83 2.31
C ASP A 149 -21.12 -2.20 3.50
N ALA A 150 -21.48 -2.56 4.74
CA ALA A 150 -20.88 -2.07 5.98
C ALA A 150 -19.34 -2.11 5.99
N ILE A 151 -18.72 -1.01 6.42
CA ILE A 151 -17.30 -0.91 6.70
C ILE A 151 -17.16 -0.60 8.19
N PRO A 152 -17.02 -1.62 9.04
CA PRO A 152 -16.95 -1.45 10.49
C PRO A 152 -15.61 -0.86 10.93
N ASN A 153 -15.59 -0.38 12.16
CA ASN A 153 -14.36 -0.02 12.86
C ASN A 153 -13.34 -1.18 12.80
N LYS A 154 -12.06 -0.86 12.65
CA LYS A 154 -10.94 -1.82 12.48
C LYS A 154 -10.90 -2.61 11.17
N ALA A 155 -11.87 -2.42 10.27
CA ALA A 155 -11.77 -2.99 8.94
C ALA A 155 -10.56 -2.41 8.17
N PHE A 156 -9.93 -3.24 7.34
CA PHE A 156 -8.93 -2.80 6.38
C PHE A 156 -9.57 -2.61 5.02
N VAL A 157 -9.36 -1.45 4.40
CA VAL A 157 -9.91 -1.14 3.07
C VAL A 157 -8.80 -0.88 2.06
N LEU A 158 -8.92 -1.49 0.88
CA LEU A 158 -8.06 -1.22 -0.27
C LEU A 158 -8.69 -0.09 -1.10
N GLY A 159 -7.99 1.03 -1.18
CA GLY A 159 -8.36 2.21 -1.93
C GLY A 159 -7.49 2.40 -3.19
N LEU A 160 -8.12 2.85 -4.27
CA LEU A 160 -7.46 3.31 -5.49
C LEU A 160 -7.45 4.83 -5.54
N GLU A 161 -6.28 5.44 -5.63
CA GLU A 161 -6.13 6.89 -5.67
C GLU A 161 -6.78 7.46 -6.94
N ILE A 162 -7.64 8.47 -6.77
CA ILE A 162 -8.21 9.21 -7.88
C ILE A 162 -7.87 10.69 -7.75
N ARG A 163 -7.78 11.37 -8.90
CA ARG A 163 -7.66 12.82 -8.93
C ARG A 163 -8.96 13.43 -8.38
N LYS A 164 -8.86 14.27 -7.36
CA LYS A 164 -10.03 14.91 -6.74
C LYS A 164 -10.80 15.79 -7.73
N GLU A 165 -10.12 16.33 -8.74
CA GLU A 165 -10.73 17.10 -9.83
C GLU A 165 -11.72 16.26 -10.65
N SER A 166 -11.54 14.94 -10.72
CA SER A 166 -12.47 14.04 -11.40
C SER A 166 -13.87 14.04 -10.77
N LEU A 167 -13.96 14.31 -9.46
CA LEU A 167 -15.22 14.41 -8.72
C LEU A 167 -15.98 15.72 -9.00
N THR A 168 -15.31 16.73 -9.56
CA THR A 168 -15.98 18.00 -9.92
C THR A 168 -16.77 17.89 -11.22
N ARG A 169 -16.46 16.86 -12.03
CA ARG A 169 -17.16 16.55 -13.27
C ARG A 169 -18.42 15.79 -12.91
N ASN A 170 -19.55 16.16 -13.51
CA ASN A 170 -20.82 15.49 -13.24
C ASN A 170 -20.82 14.11 -13.90
N ASN A 171 -20.20 13.13 -13.23
CA ASN A 171 -20.10 11.75 -13.66
C ASN A 171 -20.71 10.87 -12.58
N GLU A 172 -21.91 10.35 -12.85
CA GLU A 172 -22.69 9.53 -11.92
C GLU A 172 -21.94 8.29 -11.43
N THR A 173 -20.92 7.83 -12.15
CA THR A 173 -20.12 6.64 -11.78
C THR A 173 -19.29 6.81 -10.50
N TYR A 174 -19.11 8.04 -9.99
CA TYR A 174 -18.39 8.27 -8.73
C TYR A 174 -19.30 8.28 -7.49
N TRP A 175 -20.61 8.42 -7.67
CA TRP A 175 -21.56 8.63 -6.57
C TRP A 175 -22.14 7.31 -6.05
N GLY A 176 -22.51 7.30 -4.77
CA GLY A 176 -22.98 6.10 -4.08
C GLY A 176 -21.87 5.10 -3.73
N LEU A 177 -20.60 5.44 -4.00
CA LEU A 177 -19.45 4.58 -3.71
C LEU A 177 -18.73 5.01 -2.42
N PRO A 178 -18.10 4.08 -1.68
CA PRO A 178 -17.31 4.39 -0.50
C PRO A 178 -15.90 4.88 -0.86
N TYR A 179 -15.42 5.88 -0.12
CA TYR A 179 -14.11 6.49 -0.28
C TYR A 179 -13.41 6.69 1.06
N VAL A 180 -12.08 6.65 1.02
CA VAL A 180 -11.23 7.25 2.05
C VAL A 180 -10.81 8.63 1.58
N LEU A 181 -11.06 9.64 2.41
CA LEU A 181 -10.61 11.02 2.20
C LEU A 181 -9.50 11.31 3.19
N VAL A 182 -8.33 11.70 2.68
CA VAL A 182 -7.20 12.17 3.48
C VAL A 182 -7.33 13.69 3.54
N CYS A 183 -7.83 14.22 4.65
CA CYS A 183 -7.97 15.65 4.89
C CYS A 183 -6.71 16.21 5.57
N GLY A 184 -6.63 17.54 5.66
CA GLY A 184 -5.52 18.23 6.32
C GLY A 184 -5.35 17.92 7.81
N ASP A 185 -6.38 17.44 8.50
CA ASP A 185 -6.42 17.21 9.94
C ASP A 185 -6.78 15.76 10.34
N ARG A 186 -7.47 15.03 9.46
CA ARG A 186 -8.00 13.68 9.72
C ARG A 186 -8.10 12.83 8.45
N ILE A 187 -8.22 11.51 8.63
CA ILE A 187 -8.59 10.59 7.55
C ILE A 187 -9.98 10.05 7.86
N ILE A 188 -10.89 10.11 6.89
CA ILE A 188 -12.28 9.66 7.06
C ILE A 188 -12.70 8.68 5.98
N CYS A 189 -13.57 7.75 6.34
CA CYS A 189 -14.24 6.84 5.42
C CYS A 189 -15.70 7.28 5.29
N LYS A 190 -16.16 7.57 4.06
CA LYS A 190 -17.52 8.08 3.75
C LYS A 190 -18.02 7.57 2.41
N GLN A 191 -19.33 7.52 2.22
CA GLN A 191 -19.91 7.43 0.89
C GLN A 191 -19.98 8.83 0.29
N LEU A 192 -19.60 9.00 -0.99
CA LEU A 192 -19.77 10.26 -1.68
C LEU A 192 -21.09 10.25 -2.46
N THR A 193 -21.94 11.26 -2.27
CA THR A 193 -23.26 11.34 -2.92
C THR A 193 -23.37 12.44 -3.96
N GLY A 194 -22.41 13.37 -3.99
CA GLY A 194 -22.39 14.44 -4.99
C GLY A 194 -21.29 15.48 -4.75
N TYR A 195 -21.29 16.50 -5.60
CA TYR A 195 -20.42 17.67 -5.51
C TYR A 195 -21.22 18.95 -5.64
N ASN A 196 -21.15 19.81 -4.64
CA ASN A 196 -21.78 21.12 -4.62
C ASN A 196 -20.86 22.16 -5.29
N LYS A 197 -21.25 22.64 -6.48
CA LYS A 197 -20.45 23.60 -7.26
C LYS A 197 -20.38 24.99 -6.63
N GLN A 198 -21.37 25.37 -5.82
CA GLN A 198 -21.42 26.70 -5.20
C GLN A 198 -20.43 26.78 -4.04
N THR A 199 -20.45 25.77 -3.16
CA THR A 199 -19.56 25.69 -2.00
C THR A 199 -18.20 25.06 -2.32
N LYS A 200 -18.07 24.41 -3.49
CA LYS A 200 -16.90 23.62 -3.91
C LYS A 200 -16.59 22.47 -2.97
N SER A 201 -17.65 21.81 -2.50
CA SER A 201 -17.57 20.76 -1.47
C SER A 201 -18.13 19.42 -1.97
N LEU A 202 -17.56 18.32 -1.50
CA LEU A 202 -18.12 16.98 -1.66
C LEU A 202 -19.22 16.73 -0.63
N GLN A 203 -20.29 16.06 -1.05
CA GLN A 203 -21.35 15.61 -0.16
C GLN A 203 -20.98 14.23 0.40
N CYS A 204 -20.78 14.17 1.71
CA CYS A 204 -20.34 12.99 2.44
C CYS A 204 -21.52 12.39 3.22
N HIS A 205 -21.85 11.14 2.91
CA HIS A 205 -22.89 10.37 3.55
C HIS A 205 -22.31 9.29 4.48
N ASN A 206 -22.98 9.06 5.61
CA ASN A 206 -22.70 7.97 6.53
C ASN A 206 -23.71 6.84 6.33
N LEU A 207 -23.23 5.61 6.14
CA LEU A 207 -24.13 4.46 6.05
C LEU A 207 -24.81 4.14 7.39
N ASN A 208 -24.12 4.43 8.50
CA ASN A 208 -24.68 4.26 9.83
C ASN A 208 -25.67 5.40 10.14
N THR A 209 -26.93 5.04 10.41
CA THR A 209 -28.03 5.98 10.63
C THR A 209 -28.20 6.41 12.08
N SER A 210 -27.30 6.02 12.99
CA SER A 210 -27.34 6.48 14.38
C SER A 210 -27.20 8.01 14.47
N PRO A 211 -27.88 8.68 15.43
CA PRO A 211 -28.00 10.15 15.46
C PRO A 211 -26.67 10.94 15.51
N GLU A 212 -25.60 10.32 16.00
CA GLU A 212 -24.25 10.88 16.06
C GLU A 212 -23.56 10.98 14.68
N PHE A 213 -24.04 10.25 13.67
CA PHE A 213 -23.50 10.26 12.32
C PHE A 213 -24.42 11.06 11.40
N GLN A 214 -24.09 12.33 11.21
CA GLN A 214 -24.81 13.21 10.30
C GLN A 214 -24.03 13.43 9.02
N ASP A 215 -24.75 13.50 7.91
CA ASP A 215 -24.18 13.87 6.62
C ASP A 215 -23.65 15.30 6.66
N PHE A 216 -22.61 15.57 5.89
CA PHE A 216 -21.95 16.86 5.87
C PHE A 216 -21.33 17.15 4.50
N GLU A 217 -20.99 18.41 4.28
CA GLU A 217 -20.18 18.83 3.13
C GLU A 217 -18.71 18.94 3.54
N MET A 218 -17.81 18.46 2.68
CA MET A 218 -16.35 18.55 2.86
C MET A 218 -15.74 19.40 1.74
N PRO A 219 -15.17 20.57 2.05
CA PRO A 219 -14.48 21.41 1.06
C PRO A 219 -13.37 20.65 0.33
N LEU A 220 -13.31 20.80 -1.01
CA LEU A 220 -12.35 20.04 -1.84
C LEU A 220 -10.89 20.47 -1.63
N ASP A 221 -10.67 21.69 -1.13
CA ASP A 221 -9.36 22.23 -0.78
C ASP A 221 -8.79 21.66 0.52
N GLU A 222 -9.65 21.28 1.48
CA GLU A 222 -9.27 20.58 2.71
C GLU A 222 -8.84 19.12 2.47
N ILE A 223 -9.17 18.57 1.30
CA ILE A 223 -8.84 17.19 0.92
C ILE A 223 -7.49 17.16 0.19
N LEU A 224 -6.53 16.46 0.79
CA LEU A 224 -5.19 16.24 0.24
C LEU A 224 -5.18 15.10 -0.79
N GLN A 225 -5.82 13.98 -0.47
CA GLN A 225 -5.91 12.81 -1.36
C GLN A 225 -7.28 12.13 -1.25
N VAL A 226 -7.70 11.46 -2.34
CA VAL A 226 -8.95 10.70 -2.40
C VAL A 226 -8.68 9.29 -2.90
N PHE A 227 -9.20 8.30 -2.17
CA PHE A 227 -9.08 6.89 -2.54
C PHE A 227 -10.46 6.25 -2.65
N ARG A 228 -10.81 5.73 -3.82
CA ARG A 228 -12.04 4.93 -4.02
C ARG A 228 -11.85 3.54 -3.46
N ILE A 229 -12.71 3.13 -2.53
CA ILE A 229 -12.61 1.81 -1.91
C ILE A 229 -13.11 0.75 -2.90
N VAL A 230 -12.26 -0.25 -3.17
CA VAL A 230 -12.57 -1.36 -4.09
C VAL A 230 -12.68 -2.71 -3.40
N LYS A 231 -12.13 -2.84 -2.19
CA LYS A 231 -12.20 -4.07 -1.40
C LYS A 231 -12.06 -3.76 0.09
N LYS A 232 -12.65 -4.62 0.92
CA LYS A 232 -12.54 -4.56 2.39
C LYS A 232 -12.22 -5.95 2.96
N GLN A 233 -11.53 -5.98 4.08
CA GLN A 233 -11.27 -7.14 4.92
C GLN A 233 -11.70 -6.78 6.35
N LEU A 234 -12.45 -7.68 6.98
CA LEU A 234 -13.00 -7.53 8.32
C LEU A 234 -12.13 -8.29 9.32
#